data_AF-A0A1S3QUU3-F1
#
_entry.id   AF-A0A1S3QUU3-F1
#
_cell.length_a   1.000
_cell.length_b   1.000
_cell.length_c   1.000
_cell.angle_alpha   90.00
_cell.angle_beta   90.00
_cell.angle_gamma   90.00
#
_symmetry.space_group_name_H-M   'P 1'
#
loop_
_entity.id
_entity.type
_entity.pdbx_description
1 polymer ?
#
loop_
_entity_poly.entity_id
_entity_poly.type
_entity_poly.pdbx_seq_one_letter_code
_entity_poly.pdbx_strand_id
1 'polypeptide(L)'
;MILSVCVCVCVQDEEGVPVVLRHLPEYKELLELKRMKRMKKHKLQEIQAESSMALHHGYKCDVCGVEPIQGLRWHCQDCPSDNAVDLYSDCLYKTESHAPSHHLEPVHHHETFLDMDYSLAQTPGYNYLDPSYYPANR
;
A
#
# COMPACT_ATOMS: atom_id res chain seq x y z
N MET A 1 -33.87 37.23 12.09
CA MET A 1 -33.88 36.10 11.16
C MET A 1 -32.43 35.81 10.78
N ILE A 2 -31.81 34.86 11.48
CA ILE A 2 -30.40 34.49 11.28
C ILE A 2 -30.39 33.51 10.10
N LEU A 3 -29.95 33.99 8.93
CA LEU A 3 -29.77 33.14 7.76
C LEU A 3 -28.58 32.22 8.03
N SER A 4 -28.92 30.96 8.36
CA SER A 4 -28.02 29.82 8.30
C SER A 4 -27.55 29.67 6.86
N VAL A 5 -26.35 30.16 6.57
CA VAL A 5 -25.68 29.86 5.31
C VAL A 5 -25.03 28.50 5.48
N CYS A 6 -25.82 27.44 5.28
CA CYS A 6 -25.31 26.11 5.08
C CYS A 6 -24.65 26.08 3.69
N VAL A 7 -23.41 26.56 3.60
CA VAL A 7 -22.63 26.41 2.37
C VAL A 7 -22.11 24.98 2.34
N CYS A 8 -22.90 24.09 1.77
CA CYS A 8 -22.40 22.84 1.23
C CYS A 8 -21.51 23.20 0.03
N VAL A 9 -20.23 23.55 0.28
CA VAL A 9 -19.29 23.84 -0.79
C VAL A 9 -18.86 22.50 -1.40
N CYS A 10 -19.52 22.11 -2.49
CA CYS A 10 -18.90 21.23 -3.47
C CYS A 10 -17.71 21.99 -4.06
N VAL A 11 -16.50 21.77 -3.49
CA VAL A 11 -15.24 22.40 -3.94
C VAL A 11 -14.78 21.74 -5.24
N GLN A 12 -15.52 21.98 -6.32
CA GLN A 12 -15.15 21.72 -7.70
C GLN A 12 -15.60 22.93 -8.50
N ASP A 13 -14.84 24.02 -8.44
CA ASP A 13 -14.34 24.77 -9.59
C ASP A 13 -13.69 26.09 -9.17
N GLU A 14 -12.58 26.44 -9.82
CA GLU A 14 -11.80 27.67 -9.57
C GLU A 14 -12.36 28.89 -10.32
N GLU A 15 -13.51 28.75 -10.99
CA GLU A 15 -14.04 29.75 -11.94
C GLU A 15 -14.78 30.93 -11.28
N GLY A 16 -14.81 31.00 -9.94
CA GLY A 16 -15.69 31.93 -9.22
C GLY A 16 -15.03 32.98 -8.32
N VAL A 17 -13.70 32.98 -8.15
CA VAL A 17 -13.09 33.80 -7.08
C VAL A 17 -12.79 35.23 -7.54
N PRO A 18 -13.42 36.26 -6.95
CA PRO A 18 -13.17 37.67 -7.25
C PRO A 18 -11.70 38.05 -7.06
N VAL A 19 -11.16 38.88 -7.97
CA VAL A 19 -9.75 39.29 -7.99
C VAL A 19 -9.28 39.91 -6.67
N VAL A 20 -10.16 40.65 -5.99
CA VAL A 20 -9.86 41.31 -4.70
C VAL A 20 -9.51 40.30 -3.61
N LEU A 21 -10.19 39.15 -3.60
CA LEU A 21 -9.96 38.11 -2.59
C LEU A 21 -8.67 37.32 -2.85
N ARG A 22 -8.08 37.40 -4.06
CA ARG A 22 -6.85 36.67 -4.40
C ARG A 22 -5.60 37.23 -3.72
N HIS A 23 -5.66 38.50 -3.30
CA HIS A 23 -4.54 39.18 -2.66
C HIS A 23 -4.47 38.94 -1.15
N LEU A 24 -5.57 38.47 -0.54
CA LEU A 24 -5.66 38.17 0.87
C LEU A 24 -4.70 37.02 1.25
N PRO A 25 -4.00 37.11 2.40
CA PRO A 25 -3.10 36.06 2.85
C PRO A 25 -3.81 34.72 3.05
N GLU A 26 -5.06 34.75 3.53
CA GLU A 26 -5.87 33.55 3.76
C GLU A 26 -6.14 32.78 2.45
N TYR A 27 -6.34 33.51 1.34
CA TYR A 27 -6.55 32.87 0.03
C TYR A 27 -5.28 32.17 -0.48
N LYS A 28 -4.11 32.76 -0.23
CA LYS A 28 -2.82 32.14 -0.60
C LYS A 28 -2.57 30.86 0.19
N GLU A 29 -2.83 30.88 1.49
CA GLU A 29 -2.75 29.68 2.35
C GLU A 29 -3.70 28.58 1.86
N LEU A 30 -4.94 28.93 1.49
CA LEU A 30 -5.90 27.97 0.93
C LEU A 30 -5.39 27.32 -0.37
N LEU A 31 -4.74 28.09 -1.25
CA LEU A 31 -4.12 27.56 -2.47
C LEU A 31 -2.99 26.57 -2.16
N GLU A 32 -2.15 26.88 -1.18
CA GLU A 32 -1.08 25.99 -0.72
C GLU A 32 -1.63 24.68 -0.15
N LEU A 33 -2.65 24.77 0.72
CA LEU A 33 -3.34 23.60 1.26
C LEU A 33 -3.98 22.75 0.15
N LYS A 34 -4.57 23.38 -0.86
CA LYS A 34 -5.15 22.69 -2.02
C LYS A 34 -4.06 21.98 -2.83
N ARG A 35 -2.91 22.63 -3.04
CA ARG A 35 -1.75 22.01 -3.70
C ARG A 35 -1.24 20.81 -2.91
N MET A 36 -1.10 20.94 -1.60
CA MET A 36 -0.69 19.86 -0.69
C MET A 36 -1.67 18.68 -0.73
N LYS A 37 -2.98 18.95 -0.70
CA LYS A 37 -4.03 17.93 -0.81
C LYS A 37 -3.95 17.18 -2.14
N ARG A 38 -3.71 17.89 -3.26
CA ARG A 38 -3.50 17.28 -4.58
C ARG A 38 -2.27 16.38 -4.60
N MET A 39 -1.14 16.84 -4.08
CA MET A 39 0.10 16.05 -4.02
C MET A 39 -0.07 14.80 -3.14
N LYS A 40 -0.71 14.92 -1.97
CA LYS A 40 -1.03 13.77 -1.11
C LYS A 40 -1.93 12.77 -1.80
N LYS A 41 -2.96 13.23 -2.52
CA LYS A 41 -3.85 12.35 -3.30
C LYS A 41 -3.08 11.59 -4.37
N HIS A 42 -2.18 12.25 -5.10
CA HIS A 42 -1.35 11.61 -6.11
C HIS A 42 -0.43 10.55 -5.49
N LYS A 43 0.27 10.89 -4.40
CA LYS A 43 1.14 9.94 -3.69
C LYS A 43 0.37 8.71 -3.18
N LEU A 44 -0.85 8.91 -2.66
CA LEU A 44 -1.69 7.80 -2.21
C LEU A 44 -2.12 6.91 -3.39
N GLN A 45 -2.44 7.49 -4.55
CA GLN A 45 -2.77 6.73 -5.76
C GLN A 45 -1.58 5.92 -6.28
N GLU A 46 -0.37 6.47 -6.20
CA GLU A 46 0.87 5.78 -6.59
C GLU A 46 1.12 4.55 -5.70
N ILE A 47 1.06 4.70 -4.37
CA ILE A 47 1.19 3.58 -3.42
C ILE A 47 0.12 2.51 -3.66
N GLN A 48 -1.12 2.93 -3.91
CA GLN A 48 -2.23 2.00 -4.17
C GLN A 48 -2.04 1.26 -5.50
N ALA A 49 -1.52 1.94 -6.54
CA ALA A 49 -1.22 1.32 -7.83
C ALA A 49 -0.06 0.32 -7.72
N GLU A 50 1.02 0.68 -7.01
CA GLU A 50 2.14 -0.22 -6.76
C GLU A 50 1.70 -1.47 -6.01
N SER A 51 0.92 -1.29 -4.94
CA SER A 51 0.42 -2.43 -4.19
C SER A 51 -0.58 -3.28 -4.99
N SER A 52 -1.40 -2.70 -5.86
CA SER A 52 -2.34 -3.47 -6.70
C SER A 52 -1.67 -4.49 -7.62
N MET A 53 -0.38 -4.32 -7.91
CA MET A 53 0.43 -5.24 -8.72
C MET A 53 1.21 -6.26 -7.88
N ALA A 54 1.22 -6.15 -6.55
CA ALA A 54 1.92 -7.09 -5.68
C ALA A 54 1.23 -8.46 -5.70
N LEU A 55 2.04 -9.52 -5.80
CA LEU A 55 1.59 -10.91 -5.71
C LEU A 55 2.35 -11.59 -4.58
N HIS A 56 1.63 -11.99 -3.53
CA HIS A 56 2.19 -12.66 -2.37
C HIS A 56 2.09 -14.19 -2.54
N HIS A 57 3.09 -14.78 -3.18
CA HIS A 57 3.18 -16.24 -3.37
C HIS A 57 3.41 -16.96 -2.02
N GLY A 58 2.75 -18.10 -1.84
CA GLY A 58 2.81 -18.87 -0.58
C GLY A 58 1.88 -18.37 0.52
N TYR A 59 1.07 -17.35 0.24
CA TYR A 59 0.05 -16.83 1.15
C TYR A 59 -1.34 -16.99 0.55
N LYS A 60 -2.29 -17.38 1.41
CA LYS A 60 -3.69 -17.62 1.06
C LYS A 60 -4.58 -16.79 1.94
N CYS A 61 -5.63 -16.21 1.37
CA CYS A 61 -6.66 -15.55 2.15
C CYS A 61 -7.48 -16.58 2.94
N ASP A 62 -7.57 -16.46 4.26
CA ASP A 62 -8.30 -17.42 5.10
C ASP A 62 -9.82 -17.33 4.98
N VAL A 63 -10.34 -16.25 4.40
CA VAL A 63 -11.78 -16.05 4.22
C VAL A 63 -12.28 -16.57 2.87
N CYS A 64 -11.59 -16.22 1.77
CA CYS A 64 -12.02 -16.61 0.42
C CYS A 64 -11.18 -17.72 -0.22
N GLY A 65 -10.05 -18.10 0.39
CA GLY A 65 -9.16 -19.14 -0.12
C GLY A 65 -8.33 -18.77 -1.35
N VAL A 66 -8.29 -17.48 -1.74
CA VAL A 66 -7.48 -17.03 -2.88
C VAL A 66 -6.00 -17.17 -2.57
N GLU A 67 -5.27 -17.87 -3.44
CA GLU A 67 -3.81 -18.07 -3.40
C GLU A 67 -3.27 -17.97 -4.85
N PRO A 68 -2.25 -17.13 -5.11
CA PRO A 68 -1.60 -16.20 -4.20
C PRO A 68 -2.47 -14.97 -3.87
N ILE A 69 -2.26 -14.35 -2.71
CA ILE A 69 -2.90 -13.07 -2.37
C ILE A 69 -2.40 -12.00 -3.35
N GLN A 70 -3.31 -11.40 -4.12
CA GLN A 70 -3.03 -10.31 -5.05
C GLN A 70 -3.20 -8.98 -4.32
N GLY A 71 -2.52 -7.91 -4.71
CA GLY A 71 -2.71 -6.61 -4.07
C GLY A 71 -2.05 -6.50 -2.69
N LEU A 72 -2.70 -5.76 -1.77
CA LEU A 72 -2.32 -5.69 -0.35
C LEU A 72 -2.66 -7.00 0.37
N ARG A 73 -1.65 -7.61 1.00
CA ARG A 73 -1.86 -8.65 2.01
C ARG A 73 -2.06 -8.01 3.38
N TRP A 74 -3.13 -8.39 4.07
CA TRP A 74 -3.41 -7.93 5.42
C TRP A 74 -3.14 -9.04 6.41
N HIS A 75 -2.14 -8.83 7.26
CA HIS A 75 -1.74 -9.81 8.25
C HIS A 75 -2.25 -9.39 9.63
N CYS A 76 -2.89 -10.30 10.36
CA CYS A 76 -3.32 -10.03 11.72
C CYS A 76 -2.16 -10.13 12.72
N GLN A 77 -1.89 -9.05 13.48
CA GLN A 77 -0.85 -9.04 14.51
C GLN A 77 -1.27 -9.68 15.83
N ASP A 78 -2.57 -9.72 16.13
CA ASP A 78 -3.07 -10.26 17.41
C ASP A 78 -3.32 -11.77 17.39
N CYS A 79 -3.31 -12.40 16.20
CA CYS A 79 -3.47 -13.84 16.08
C CYS A 79 -2.15 -14.54 16.44
N PRO A 80 -2.19 -15.68 17.15
CA PRO A 80 -0.99 -16.44 17.48
C PRO A 80 -0.32 -16.95 16.20
N SER A 81 1.02 -17.04 16.19
CA SER A 81 1.79 -17.43 15.00
C SER A 81 1.42 -18.80 14.43
N ASP A 82 0.89 -19.71 15.27
CA ASP A 82 0.40 -21.02 14.84
C ASP A 82 -0.89 -20.95 14.01
N ASN A 83 -1.67 -19.87 14.15
CA ASN A 83 -2.89 -19.57 13.40
C ASN A 83 -2.88 -18.11 12.94
N ALA A 84 -1.77 -17.70 12.31
CA ALA A 84 -1.69 -16.42 11.62
C ALA A 84 -2.81 -16.31 10.59
N VAL A 85 -3.58 -15.22 10.65
CA VAL A 85 -4.68 -14.97 9.71
C VAL A 85 -4.22 -13.95 8.67
N ASP A 86 -4.34 -14.33 7.40
CA ASP A 86 -4.04 -13.49 6.26
C ASP A 86 -5.29 -13.21 5.44
N LEU A 87 -5.50 -11.94 5.10
CA LEU A 87 -6.69 -11.46 4.42
C LEU A 87 -6.31 -10.68 3.16
N TYR A 88 -7.14 -10.83 2.12
CA TYR A 88 -7.13 -9.95 0.95
C TYR A 88 -8.00 -8.71 1.22
N SER A 89 -7.66 -7.58 0.59
CA SER A 89 -8.36 -6.29 0.74
C SER A 89 -9.90 -6.37 0.66
N ASP A 90 -10.45 -7.18 -0.24
CA ASP A 90 -11.92 -7.34 -0.39
C ASP A 90 -12.57 -8.21 0.70
N CYS A 91 -11.77 -8.90 1.52
CA CYS A 91 -12.23 -9.78 2.58
C CYS A 91 -12.06 -9.19 3.99
N LEU A 92 -11.51 -7.98 4.12
CA LEU A 92 -11.32 -7.27 5.39
C LEU A 92 -12.60 -7.20 6.25
N TYR A 93 -13.74 -7.00 5.61
CA TYR A 93 -15.02 -6.81 6.29
C TYR A 93 -15.80 -8.12 6.50
N LYS A 94 -15.29 -9.24 5.98
CA LYS A 94 -15.94 -10.55 6.09
C LYS A 94 -15.38 -11.28 7.32
N THR A 95 -15.79 -10.82 8.50
CA THR A 95 -15.34 -11.29 9.81
C THR A 95 -16.09 -12.55 10.27
N GLU A 96 -16.19 -13.56 9.41
CA GLU A 96 -16.76 -14.87 9.82
C GLU A 96 -15.73 -15.73 10.57
N SER A 97 -14.43 -15.57 10.26
CA SER A 97 -13.34 -16.35 10.84
C SER A 97 -12.41 -15.57 11.79
N HIS A 98 -12.68 -14.28 12.00
CA HIS A 98 -11.77 -13.37 12.69
C HIS A 98 -12.49 -12.36 13.59
N ALA A 99 -11.88 -11.98 14.73
CA ALA A 99 -12.45 -10.99 15.63
C ALA A 99 -12.24 -9.57 15.08
N PRO A 100 -13.27 -8.73 15.01
CA PRO A 100 -13.16 -7.37 14.47
C PRO A 100 -12.33 -6.42 15.34
N SER A 101 -11.96 -6.84 16.55
CA SER A 101 -11.10 -6.07 17.47
C SER A 101 -9.61 -6.24 17.20
N HIS A 102 -9.21 -7.17 16.33
CA HIS A 102 -7.80 -7.44 16.06
C HIS A 102 -7.21 -6.41 15.06
N HIS A 103 -5.92 -6.13 15.24
CA HIS A 103 -5.16 -5.22 14.41
C HIS A 103 -4.63 -5.91 13.16
N LEU A 104 -4.96 -5.34 12.00
CA LEU A 104 -4.53 -5.81 10.69
C LEU A 104 -3.46 -4.88 10.14
N GLU A 105 -2.30 -5.44 9.81
CA GLU A 105 -1.18 -4.71 9.22
C GLU A 105 -1.15 -4.89 7.69
N PRO A 106 -1.08 -3.79 6.92
CA PRO A 106 -0.94 -3.87 5.46
C PRO A 106 0.50 -4.17 5.04
N VAL A 107 0.70 -5.33 4.43
CA VAL A 107 1.95 -5.75 3.81
C VAL A 107 1.91 -5.36 2.33
N HIS A 108 2.76 -4.40 1.95
CA HIS A 108 2.76 -3.80 0.60
C HIS A 108 3.62 -4.56 -0.41
N HIS A 109 4.68 -5.20 0.05
CA HIS A 109 5.60 -5.97 -0.78
C HIS A 109 6.03 -7.20 0.01
N HIS A 110 6.19 -8.34 -0.67
CA HIS A 110 6.95 -9.43 -0.09
C HIS A 110 8.40 -8.98 -0.07
N GLU A 111 9.07 -8.91 1.08
CA GLU A 111 10.53 -8.84 1.06
C GLU A 111 11.00 -10.13 0.39
N THR A 112 11.26 -10.08 -0.91
CA THR A 112 12.14 -11.05 -1.54
C THR A 112 13.49 -10.73 -0.93
N PHE A 113 13.74 -11.29 0.25
CA PHE A 113 15.05 -11.34 0.89
C PHE A 113 15.90 -12.29 0.04
N LEU A 114 16.10 -11.90 -1.23
CA LEU A 114 17.12 -12.45 -2.07
C LEU A 114 18.38 -11.81 -1.56
N ASP A 115 19.10 -12.60 -0.78
CA ASP A 115 20.46 -12.31 -0.38
C ASP A 115 21.20 -11.86 -1.65
N MET A 116 21.76 -10.65 -1.61
CA MET A 116 22.17 -9.95 -2.83
C MET A 116 23.34 -10.68 -3.52
N ASP A 117 24.05 -11.52 -2.77
CA ASP A 117 25.06 -12.49 -3.18
C ASP A 117 24.49 -13.72 -3.92
N TYR A 118 23.17 -13.97 -3.84
CA TYR A 118 22.45 -14.92 -4.70
C TYR A 118 22.12 -14.36 -6.09
N SER A 119 22.20 -13.03 -6.29
CA SER A 119 22.02 -12.43 -7.62
C SER A 119 23.29 -12.64 -8.45
N LEU A 120 23.23 -13.63 -9.34
CA LEU A 120 24.32 -14.18 -10.15
C LEU A 120 25.10 -13.19 -11.05
N ALA A 121 24.78 -11.90 -10.99
CA ALA A 121 25.23 -10.91 -11.97
C ALA A 121 26.58 -10.25 -11.66
N GLN A 122 27.09 -10.33 -10.42
CA GLN A 122 28.19 -9.43 -10.00
C GLN A 122 29.44 -10.10 -9.40
N THR A 123 29.49 -11.42 -9.24
CA THR A 123 30.69 -12.08 -8.70
C THR A 123 31.52 -12.73 -9.81
N PRO A 124 32.69 -12.18 -10.19
CA PRO A 124 33.63 -12.88 -11.07
C PRO A 124 34.36 -13.95 -10.23
N GLY A 125 33.69 -15.06 -9.94
CA GLY A 125 34.23 -16.13 -9.10
C GLY A 125 33.38 -17.39 -9.10
N TYR A 126 34.03 -18.53 -8.83
CA TYR A 126 33.46 -19.88 -8.80
C TYR A 126 32.10 -19.93 -8.08
N ASN A 127 31.08 -20.33 -8.82
CA ASN A 127 29.70 -20.40 -8.35
C ASN A 127 29.26 -21.87 -8.20
N TYR A 128 28.69 -22.21 -7.05
CA TYR A 128 28.19 -23.57 -6.76
C TYR A 128 26.88 -23.92 -7.49
N LEU A 129 26.21 -22.93 -8.09
CA LEU A 129 25.05 -23.10 -8.97
C LEU A 129 25.43 -23.18 -10.46
N ASP A 130 26.71 -23.10 -10.80
CA ASP A 130 27.19 -23.29 -12.17
C ASP A 130 26.99 -24.77 -12.57
N PRO A 131 26.36 -25.08 -13.72
CA PRO A 131 26.31 -26.45 -14.25
C PRO A 131 27.69 -27.11 -14.43
N SER A 132 28.74 -26.30 -14.48
CA SER A 132 30.15 -26.71 -14.56
C SER A 132 30.78 -26.98 -13.19
N TYR A 133 30.02 -26.83 -12.09
CA TYR A 133 30.52 -26.98 -10.73
C TYR A 133 30.88 -28.44 -10.44
N TYR A 134 32.18 -28.71 -10.40
CA TYR A 134 32.74 -29.95 -9.90
C TYR A 134 33.50 -29.66 -8.60
N PRO A 135 32.98 -30.05 -7.43
CA PRO A 135 33.76 -29.96 -6.21
C PRO A 135 34.99 -30.86 -6.37
N ALA A 136 36.18 -30.28 -6.21
CA ALA A 136 37.42 -31.03 -6.32
C ALA A 136 37.37 -32.20 -5.32
N ASN A 137 37.31 -33.43 -5.84
CA ASN A 137 37.34 -34.65 -5.04
C ASN A 137 38.63 -34.65 -4.21
N ARG A 138 38.46 -34.73 -2.89
CA ARG A 138 39.55 -35.02 -1.95
C ARG A 138 39.92 -36.49 -1.99
#